data_AF-A0A653BT83-F1
#
_entry.id   AF-A0A653BT83-F1
#
_cell.length_a   1.000
_cell.length_b   1.000
_cell.length_c   1.000
_cell.angle_alpha   90.00
_cell.angle_beta   90.00
_cell.angle_gamma   90.00
#
_symmetry.space_group_name_H-M   'P 1'
#
loop_
_entity.id
_entity.type
_entity.pdbx_description
1 polymer ?
#
loop_
_entity_poly.entity_id
_entity_poly.type
_entity_poly.pdbx_seq_one_letter_code
_entity_poly.pdbx_strand_id
1 'polypeptide(L)' 'GITIGGSKISNLRFADDTTLIAASQEELVALLNVLERHSAAYGLGINYNKTKVMLVDREHDNNRAIKSVGRCEV' A
#
# COMPACT_ATOMS: atom_id res chain seq x y z
N GLY A 1 2.48 0.34 8.52
CA GLY A 1 2.16 -1.04 8.92
C GLY A 1 1.28 -1.04 10.15
N ILE A 2 0.50 -2.10 10.34
CA ILE A 2 -0.38 -2.31 11.50
C ILE A 2 0.25 -3.28 12.50
N THR A 3 -0.09 -3.17 13.78
CA THR A 3 0.41 -4.08 14.82
C THR A 3 -0.59 -5.21 15.04
N ILE A 4 -0.14 -6.45 14.90
CA ILE A 4 -0.91 -7.66 15.22
C ILE A 4 -0.08 -8.52 16.18
N GLY A 5 -0.63 -8.84 17.36
CA GLY A 5 0.08 -9.66 18.36
C GLY A 5 1.44 -9.09 18.78
N GLY A 6 1.59 -7.75 18.78
CA GLY A 6 2.86 -7.06 19.09
C GLY A 6 3.84 -6.96 17.92
N SER A 7 3.54 -7.55 16.76
CA SER A 7 4.40 -7.49 15.56
C SER A 7 3.86 -6.50 14.54
N LYS A 8 4.74 -5.65 13.97
CA LYS A 8 4.37 -4.71 12.91
C LYS A 8 4.35 -5.41 11.55
N ILE A 9 3.19 -5.45 10.91
CA ILE A 9 2.98 -6.03 9.59
C ILE A 9 2.76 -4.91 8.57
N SER A 10 3.58 -4.86 7.54
CA SER A 10 3.51 -3.84 6.47
C SER A 10 3.34 -4.42 5.06
N ASN A 11 3.47 -5.74 4.91
CA ASN A 11 3.40 -6.42 3.63
C ASN A 11 2.76 -7.80 3.76
N LEU A 12 1.87 -8.14 2.83
CA LEU A 12 1.33 -9.48 2.62
C LEU A 12 1.54 -9.86 1.15
N ARG A 13 2.14 -11.03 0.89
CA ARG A 13 2.43 -11.49 -0.47
C ARG A 13 1.81 -12.86 -0.73
N PHE A 14 1.21 -13.03 -1.90
CA PHE A 14 0.74 -14.32 -2.40
C PHE A 14 1.04 -14.41 -3.90
N ALA A 15 1.86 -15.38 -4.30
CA ALA A 15 2.40 -15.45 -5.67
C ALA A 15 3.01 -14.10 -6.10
N ASP A 16 2.52 -13.51 -7.19
CA ASP A 16 2.89 -12.19 -7.70
C ASP A 16 2.08 -11.03 -7.09
N ASP A 17 0.98 -11.32 -6.38
CA ASP A 17 0.18 -10.31 -5.70
C ASP A 17 0.85 -9.86 -4.39
N THR A 18 0.96 -8.53 -4.22
CA THR A 18 1.55 -7.89 -3.04
C THR A 18 0.60 -6.84 -2.51
N THR A 19 0.26 -6.92 -1.22
CA THR A 19 -0.56 -5.94 -0.50
C THR A 19 0.28 -5.22 0.55
N LEU A 20 0.37 -3.88 0.43
CA LEU A 20 1.05 -3.01 1.39
C LEU A 20 0.05 -2.44 2.38
N ILE A 21 0.44 -2.38 3.66
CA ILE A 21 -0.41 -1.85 4.74
C ILE A 21 0.35 -0.76 5.48
N ALA A 22 -0.28 0.41 5.59
CA ALA A 22 0.25 1.60 6.22
C ALA A 22 -0.79 2.25 7.13
N ALA A 23 -0.33 2.95 8.17
CA ALA A 23 -1.20 3.72 9.06
C ALA A 23 -1.48 5.13 8.52
N SER A 24 -0.71 5.59 7.53
CA SER A 24 -0.93 6.87 6.86
C SER A 24 -0.61 6.79 5.38
N GLN A 25 -1.10 7.77 4.61
CA GLN A 25 -0.80 7.91 3.19
C GLN A 25 0.70 8.09 2.93
N GLU A 26 1.39 8.88 3.74
CA GLU A 26 2.81 9.15 3.61
C GLU A 26 3.64 7.88 3.83
N GLU A 27 3.28 7.07 4.82
CA GLU A 27 3.91 5.76 5.04
C GLU A 27 3.64 4.83 3.85
N LEU A 28 2.42 4.84 3.29
CA LEU A 28 2.09 4.03 2.12
C LEU A 28 2.89 4.43 0.88
N VAL A 29 3.04 5.74 0.62
CA VAL A 29 3.87 6.27 -0.48
C VAL A 29 5.33 5.86 -0.28
N ALA A 30 5.86 5.95 0.94
CA ALA A 30 7.22 5.52 1.22
C ALA A 30 7.42 4.02 0.95
N LEU A 31 6.47 3.17 1.36
CA LEU A 31 6.50 1.73 1.09
C LEU A 31 6.41 1.43 -0.41
N LEU A 32 5.53 2.12 -1.14
CA LEU A 32 5.37 1.95 -2.58
C LEU A 32 6.65 2.31 -3.34
N ASN A 33 7.33 3.41 -2.95
CA ASN A 33 8.60 3.81 -3.55
C ASN A 33 9.72 2.79 -3.30
N VAL A 34 9.74 2.18 -2.10
CA VAL A 34 10.68 1.10 -1.78
C VAL A 34 10.38 -0.14 -2.63
N LEU A 35 9.11 -0.54 -2.73
CA LEU A 35 8.68 -1.67 -3.56
C LEU A 35 9.04 -1.46 -5.02
N GLU A 36 8.73 -0.29 -5.61
CA GLU A 36 9.04 0.03 -7.00
C GLU A 36 10.55 -0.06 -7.28
N ARG A 37 11.37 0.53 -6.40
CA ARG A 37 12.83 0.49 -6.54
C ARG A 37 13.39 -0.94 -6.48
N HIS A 38 12.93 -1.76 -5.53
CA HIS A 38 13.38 -3.14 -5.42
C HIS A 38 12.88 -4.00 -6.58
N SER A 39 11.62 -3.86 -7.00
CA SER A 39 11.07 -4.57 -8.16
C SER A 39 11.85 -4.24 -9.44
N ALA A 40 12.17 -2.96 -9.66
CA ALA A 40 12.93 -2.53 -10.83
C ALA A 40 14.33 -3.18 -10.89
N ALA A 41 14.97 -3.40 -9.75
CA ALA A 41 16.28 -4.09 -9.69
C ALA A 41 16.21 -5.56 -10.16
N TYR A 42 15.01 -6.17 -10.13
CA TYR A 42 14.75 -7.51 -10.65
C TYR A 42 14.05 -7.49 -12.02
N GLY A 43 13.95 -6.33 -12.68
CA GLY A 43 13.25 -6.20 -13.97
C GLY A 43 11.73 -6.31 -13.87
N LEU A 44 11.16 -6.15 -12.67
CA LEU A 44 9.73 -6.21 -12.41
C LEU A 44 9.15 -4.79 -12.30
N GLY A 45 7.92 -4.62 -12.77
CA GLY A 45 7.17 -3.36 -12.72
C GLY A 45 5.85 -3.52 -11.97
N ILE A 46 5.37 -2.42 -11.38
CA ILE A 46 4.04 -2.37 -10.74
C ILE A 46 2.99 -2.09 -11.81
N ASN A 47 1.95 -2.92 -11.88
CA ASN A 47 0.82 -2.70 -12.78
C ASN A 47 -0.22 -1.77 -12.13
N TYR A 48 -0.04 -0.47 -12.28
CA TYR A 48 -0.92 0.55 -11.69
C TYR A 48 -2.40 0.45 -12.12
N ASN A 49 -2.70 -0.14 -13.28
CA ASN A 49 -4.09 -0.36 -13.70
C ASN A 49 -4.79 -1.43 -12.85
N LYS A 50 -4.02 -2.41 -12.34
CA LYS A 50 -4.51 -3.48 -11.47
C LYS A 50 -4.39 -3.12 -9.99
N THR A 51 -3.46 -2.26 -9.61
CA THR A 51 -3.28 -1.81 -8.22
C THR A 51 -4.47 -0.95 -7.76
N LYS A 52 -5.00 -1.25 -6.57
CA LYS A 52 -6.08 -0.49 -5.93
C LYS A 52 -5.65 -0.03 -4.54
N VAL A 53 -6.05 1.19 -4.16
CA VAL A 53 -5.88 1.69 -2.80
C VAL A 53 -7.19 1.49 -2.06
N MET A 54 -7.11 1.01 -0.82
CA MET A 54 -8.26 0.82 0.06
C MET A 54 -7.99 1.55 1.37
N LEU A 55 -8.99 2.29 1.84
CA LEU A 55 -8.98 2.89 3.17
C LEU A 55 -9.78 1.97 4.09
N VAL A 56 -9.16 1.54 5.18
CA VAL A 56 -9.79 0.68 6.19
C VAL A 56 -9.86 1.47 7.48
N ASP A 57 -11.05 1.96 7.80
CA ASP A 57 -11.37 2.58 9.08
C ASP A 57 -12.35 1.68 9.85
N ARG A 58 -12.30 1.74 11.19
CA ARG A 58 -13.21 1.01 12.07
C ARG A 58 -14.57 1.72 12.21
N GLU A 59 -14.58 3.03 12.05
CA GLU A 59 -15.79 3.87 12.10
C GLU A 59 -16.21 4.22 10.66
N HIS A 60 -17.52 4.31 10.40
CA HIS A 60 -18.08 4.64 9.07
C HIS A 60 -17.88 6.12 8.68
N ASP A 61 -16.76 6.74 9.06
CA ASP A 61 -16.40 8.06 8.59
C ASP A 61 -15.83 7.92 7.17
N ASN A 62 -16.74 7.98 6.19
CA ASN A 62 -16.43 8.10 4.76
C ASN A 62 -15.83 9.48 4.43
N ASN A 63 -14.96 10.02 5.28
CA ASN A 63 -14.31 11.30 5.02
C ASN A 63 -13.28 11.11 3.90
N ARG A 64 -13.74 11.34 2.67
CA ARG A 64 -13.05 11.14 1.40
C ARG A 64 -12.01 12.23 1.15
N ALA A 65 -11.09 12.43 2.08
CA ALA A 65 -10.02 13.43 1.96
C ALA A 65 -8.86 12.93 1.07
N ILE A 66 -8.61 11.62 1.03
CA ILE A 66 -7.52 11.02 0.25
C ILE A 66 -8.02 10.73 -1.18
N LYS A 67 -7.47 11.43 -2.16
CA LYS A 67 -7.83 11.29 -3.59
C LYS A 67 -6.88 10.39 -4.38
N SER A 68 -5.63 10.30 -3.97
CA SER A 68 -4.61 9.48 -4.62
C SER A 68 -3.48 9.15 -3.66
N VAL A 69 -2.78 8.04 -3.90
CA VAL A 69 -1.57 7.64 -3.19
C VAL A 69 -0.49 7.33 -4.21
N GLY A 70 0.53 8.19 -4.29
CA GLY A 70 1.57 8.09 -5.31
C GLY A 70 0.97 8.19 -6.72
N ARG A 71 1.12 7.13 -7.52
CA ARG A 71 0.53 7.02 -8.87
C ARG A 71 -0.81 6.27 -8.89
N CYS A 72 -1.32 5.83 -7.74
CA CYS A 72 -2.57 5.10 -7.63
C CYS A 72 -3.72 6.03 -7.22
N GLU A 73 -4.89 5.85 -7.82
CA GLU A 73 -6.13 6.50 -7.39
C GLU A 73 -6.79 5.72 -6.23
N VAL A 74 -7.52 6.43 -5.35
CA VAL A 74 -8.26 5.87 -4.20
C VAL A 74 -9.74 5.73 -4.50
#